data_AF-A0A956DX57-F1
#
_entry.id   AF-A0A956DX57-F1
#
_cell.length_a   1.000
_cell.length_b   1.000
_cell.length_c   1.000
_cell.angle_alpha   90.00
_cell.angle_beta   90.00
_cell.angle_gamma   90.00
#
_symmetry.space_group_name_H-M   'P 1'
#
loop_
_entity.id
_entity.type
_entity.pdbx_description
1 polymer ?
#
loop_
_entity_poly.entity_id
_entity_poly.type
_entity_poly.pdbx_seq_one_letter_code
_entity_poly.pdbx_strand_id
1 'polypeptide(L)'
;MNTTPIALSLLFVLTACAGSPAAPSVPRAEPASSTTTSPVAEAPQGHPIVAVIDRFLADPTPTDARAILDFTRDSPDVLVVFRQPLTDHPGADDDARPLLLAAFAAGNAKAQLEQGEKGDRPVDGVRALLTVAPKLGVRGDALERWAAADAEGRLDEVIASLLAE
;
A
#
# COMPACT_ATOMS: atom_id res chain seq x y z
N MET A 1 -38.14 -38.24 4.33
CA MET A 1 -37.30 -39.42 4.03
C MET A 1 -37.10 -39.48 2.53
N ASN A 2 -35.90 -39.17 2.05
CA ASN A 2 -35.38 -39.70 0.79
C ASN A 2 -33.86 -39.46 0.79
N THR A 3 -33.17 -40.55 1.10
CA THR A 3 -31.73 -40.74 1.09
C THR A 3 -31.30 -41.22 -0.28
N THR A 4 -30.30 -40.57 -0.89
CA THR A 4 -29.41 -41.29 -1.83
C THR A 4 -28.01 -40.69 -1.83
N PRO A 5 -26.96 -41.50 -1.59
CA PRO A 5 -25.55 -41.10 -1.60
C PRO A 5 -24.88 -41.41 -2.95
N ILE A 6 -23.85 -40.64 -3.30
CA ILE A 6 -22.91 -40.92 -4.41
C ILE A 6 -21.51 -40.64 -3.81
N ALA A 7 -20.73 -41.64 -3.37
CA ALA A 7 -19.84 -42.51 -4.17
C ALA A 7 -18.84 -41.68 -4.99
N LEU A 8 -17.56 -41.99 -5.15
CA LEU A 8 -16.57 -42.92 -4.63
C LEU A 8 -15.30 -42.51 -5.40
N SER A 9 -14.12 -42.63 -4.79
CA SER A 9 -12.82 -42.83 -5.47
C SER A 9 -12.23 -41.69 -6.31
N LEU A 10 -11.03 -41.24 -5.94
CA LEU A 10 -9.82 -41.80 -6.57
C LEU A 10 -8.56 -41.38 -5.80
N LEU A 11 -7.99 -42.40 -5.17
CA LEU A 11 -6.64 -42.46 -4.66
C LEU A 11 -5.65 -42.38 -5.84
N PHE A 12 -4.73 -41.42 -5.83
CA PHE A 12 -3.51 -41.49 -6.65
C PHE A 12 -2.31 -41.46 -5.71
N VAL A 13 -1.76 -42.65 -5.48
CA VAL A 13 -0.40 -42.85 -4.97
C VAL A 13 0.48 -43.10 -6.19
N LEU A 14 1.48 -42.25 -6.41
CA LEU A 14 2.60 -42.57 -7.29
C LEU A 14 3.91 -42.18 -6.61
N THR A 15 4.59 -43.23 -6.20
CA THR A 15 5.96 -43.33 -5.67
C THR A 15 6.99 -43.06 -6.77
N ALA A 16 8.07 -42.34 -6.45
CA ALA A 16 9.35 -42.52 -7.13
C ALA A 16 10.51 -42.20 -6.18
N CYS A 17 11.26 -43.26 -5.84
CA CYS A 17 12.55 -43.23 -5.16
C CYS A 17 13.66 -42.95 -6.17
N ALA A 18 14.64 -42.12 -5.80
CA ALA A 18 16.06 -42.17 -6.16
C ALA A 18 16.68 -40.87 -5.61
N GLY A 19 17.58 -40.89 -4.63
CA GLY A 19 18.88 -41.52 -4.73
C GLY A 19 19.82 -40.57 -5.47
N SER A 20 20.47 -39.65 -4.73
CA SER A 20 21.53 -38.81 -5.30
C SER A 20 22.75 -38.75 -4.36
N PRO A 21 23.97 -38.84 -4.92
CA PRO A 21 25.14 -39.38 -4.24
C PRO A 21 25.89 -38.36 -3.36
N ALA A 22 26.69 -38.92 -2.45
CA ALA A 22 27.67 -38.24 -1.62
C ALA A 22 28.57 -37.30 -2.45
N ALA A 23 28.58 -36.02 -2.06
CA ALA A 23 29.51 -35.03 -2.58
C ALA A 23 30.88 -35.17 -1.88
N PRO A 24 32.01 -35.08 -2.62
CA PRO A 24 33.35 -35.11 -2.06
C PRO A 24 33.65 -33.84 -1.26
N SER A 25 34.30 -34.01 -0.10
CA SER A 25 34.84 -32.95 0.74
C SER A 25 35.93 -32.17 0.00
N VAL A 26 35.64 -30.89 -0.28
CA VAL A 26 36.60 -29.92 -0.84
C VAL A 26 37.27 -29.16 0.33
N PRO A 27 38.56 -28.77 0.21
CA PRO A 27 39.32 -28.19 1.30
C PRO A 27 38.74 -26.87 1.83
N ARG A 28 38.82 -26.74 3.15
CA ARG A 28 38.58 -25.53 3.95
C ARG A 28 39.46 -24.39 3.46
N ALA A 29 38.87 -23.45 2.73
CA ALA A 29 39.46 -22.14 2.46
C ALA A 29 39.27 -21.23 3.68
N GLU A 30 40.33 -20.51 4.03
CA GLU A 30 40.38 -19.47 5.06
C GLU A 30 39.27 -18.41 4.87
N PRO A 31 38.72 -17.84 5.95
CA PRO A 31 37.91 -16.64 5.86
C PRO A 31 38.84 -15.46 5.53
N ALA A 32 39.07 -15.20 4.25
CA ALA A 32 39.49 -13.89 3.81
C ALA A 32 38.32 -12.94 4.07
N SER A 33 38.47 -12.08 5.09
CA SER A 33 37.62 -10.93 5.36
C SER A 33 37.53 -10.06 4.12
N SER A 34 36.58 -10.40 3.25
CA SER A 34 36.10 -9.52 2.21
C SER A 34 35.03 -8.69 2.89
N THR A 35 35.45 -7.58 3.49
CA THR A 35 34.58 -6.43 3.72
C THR A 35 34.19 -5.92 2.34
N THR A 36 33.28 -6.63 1.68
CA THR A 36 32.48 -6.08 0.59
C THR A 36 31.55 -5.11 1.27
N THR A 37 32.04 -3.88 1.44
CA THR A 37 31.18 -2.72 1.61
C THR A 37 30.30 -2.71 0.38
N SER A 38 29.14 -3.36 0.46
CA SER A 38 28.04 -3.09 -0.44
C SER A 38 27.94 -1.57 -0.54
N PRO A 39 27.85 -0.99 -1.74
CA PRO A 39 27.46 0.41 -1.82
C PRO A 39 26.16 0.48 -1.03
N VAL A 40 26.20 1.21 0.09
CA VAL A 40 24.99 1.68 0.75
C VAL A 40 24.22 2.32 -0.39
N ALA A 41 23.15 1.67 -0.82
CA ALA A 41 22.26 2.22 -1.83
C ALA A 41 21.88 3.58 -1.27
N GLU A 42 22.45 4.62 -1.87
CA GLU A 42 22.16 6.00 -1.55
C GLU A 42 20.65 6.10 -1.65
N ALA A 43 19.99 6.38 -0.52
CA ALA A 43 18.54 6.51 -0.48
C ALA A 43 18.16 7.42 -1.66
N PRO A 44 17.30 6.95 -2.58
CA PRO A 44 17.09 7.64 -3.84
C PRO A 44 16.77 9.10 -3.54
N GLN A 45 17.54 10.01 -4.13
CA GLN A 45 17.29 11.45 -4.04
C GLN A 45 15.80 11.66 -4.31
N GLY A 46 15.09 12.15 -3.29
CA GLY A 46 13.64 12.04 -3.18
C GLY A 46 12.94 12.45 -4.47
N HIS A 47 12.08 11.57 -4.99
CA HIS A 47 11.35 11.81 -6.23
C HIS A 47 10.74 13.22 -6.20
N PRO A 48 10.88 14.08 -7.23
CA PRO A 48 10.48 15.49 -7.16
C PRO A 48 9.03 15.73 -6.71
N ILE A 49 8.14 14.76 -7.00
CA ILE A 49 6.75 14.78 -6.54
C ILE A 49 6.59 14.75 -5.01
N VAL A 50 7.55 14.20 -4.25
CA VAL A 50 7.46 14.10 -2.78
C VAL A 50 7.37 15.50 -2.16
N ALA A 51 8.13 16.47 -2.68
CA ALA A 51 8.04 17.86 -2.22
C ALA A 51 6.67 18.50 -2.54
N VAL A 52 6.04 18.11 -3.64
CA VAL A 52 4.66 18.54 -3.99
C VAL A 52 3.66 17.91 -3.04
N ILE A 53 3.81 16.62 -2.74
CA ILE A 53 2.98 15.90 -1.77
C ILE A 53 3.10 16.54 -0.38
N ASP A 54 4.32 16.81 0.09
CA ASP A 54 4.55 17.43 1.40
C ASP A 54 3.91 18.81 1.51
N ARG A 55 4.05 19.63 0.46
CA ARG A 55 3.40 20.94 0.38
C ARG A 55 1.88 20.80 0.40
N PHE A 56 1.32 19.89 -0.39
CA PHE A 56 -0.11 19.63 -0.46
C PHE A 56 -0.69 19.15 0.89
N LEU A 57 -0.01 18.20 1.55
CA LEU A 57 -0.44 17.69 2.85
C LEU A 57 -0.35 18.76 3.93
N ALA A 58 0.54 19.76 3.79
CA ALA A 58 0.63 20.91 4.68
C ALA A 58 -0.49 21.94 4.41
N ASP A 59 -0.68 22.33 3.14
CA ASP A 59 -1.67 23.31 2.68
C ASP A 59 -2.29 22.85 1.35
N PRO A 60 -3.50 22.25 1.38
CA PRO A 60 -4.06 21.59 0.20
C PRO A 60 -4.53 22.61 -0.83
N THR A 61 -3.85 22.65 -1.98
CA THR A 61 -4.22 23.51 -3.12
C THR A 61 -4.70 22.70 -4.32
N PRO A 62 -5.61 23.24 -5.17
CA PRO A 62 -6.03 22.58 -6.40
C PRO A 62 -4.88 22.32 -7.38
N THR A 63 -3.87 23.20 -7.41
CA THR A 63 -2.69 23.06 -8.27
C THR A 63 -1.88 21.82 -7.89
N ASP A 64 -1.59 21.65 -6.60
CA ASP A 64 -0.82 20.50 -6.13
C ASP A 64 -1.64 19.22 -6.22
N ALA A 65 -2.94 19.29 -5.91
CA ALA A 65 -3.85 18.16 -6.07
C ALA A 65 -3.83 17.62 -7.50
N ARG A 66 -3.90 18.52 -8.50
CA ARG A 66 -3.81 18.13 -9.91
C ARG A 66 -2.47 17.48 -10.23
N ALA A 67 -1.36 18.06 -9.78
CA ALA A 67 -0.03 17.50 -10.03
C ALA A 67 0.13 16.08 -9.43
N ILE A 68 -0.44 15.85 -8.25
CA ILE A 68 -0.43 14.54 -7.59
C ILE A 68 -1.29 13.53 -8.37
N LEU A 69 -2.50 13.91 -8.78
CA LEU A 69 -3.38 13.05 -9.55
C LEU A 69 -2.82 12.72 -10.93
N ASP A 70 -2.23 13.70 -11.62
CA ASP A 70 -1.55 13.49 -12.90
C ASP A 70 -0.34 12.55 -12.71
N PHE A 71 0.48 12.76 -11.67
CA PHE A 71 1.60 11.87 -11.35
C PHE A 71 1.14 10.42 -11.07
N THR A 72 0.16 10.24 -10.19
CA THR A 72 -0.34 8.90 -9.82
C THR A 72 -1.04 8.16 -10.95
N ARG A 73 -1.58 8.89 -11.94
CA ARG A 73 -2.12 8.32 -13.17
C ARG A 73 -1.02 7.88 -14.15
N ASP A 74 0.00 8.71 -14.34
CA ASP A 74 0.93 8.58 -15.45
C ASP A 74 2.25 7.90 -15.07
N SER A 75 2.63 7.90 -13.79
CA SER A 75 3.89 7.35 -13.32
C SER A 75 3.87 5.82 -13.21
N PRO A 76 4.89 5.12 -13.76
CA PRO A 76 5.04 3.68 -13.57
C PRO A 76 5.54 3.30 -12.17
N ASP A 77 6.02 4.26 -11.38
CA ASP A 77 6.72 4.01 -10.11
C ASP A 77 5.76 3.75 -8.94
N VAL A 78 4.48 4.12 -9.09
CA VAL A 78 3.46 3.96 -8.06
C VAL A 78 2.24 3.19 -8.59
N LEU A 79 1.44 2.65 -7.68
CA LEU A 79 0.15 2.07 -7.97
C LEU A 79 -0.86 2.55 -6.92
N VAL A 80 -1.87 3.30 -7.33
CA VAL A 80 -2.95 3.77 -6.44
C VAL A 80 -4.26 3.19 -6.93
N VAL A 81 -4.96 2.44 -6.08
CA VAL A 81 -6.28 1.87 -6.41
C VAL A 81 -7.37 2.63 -5.66
N PHE A 82 -8.19 3.37 -6.40
CA PHE A 82 -9.35 4.07 -5.83
C PHE A 82 -10.51 3.10 -5.62
N ARG A 83 -11.03 3.03 -4.39
CA ARG A 83 -12.15 2.17 -4.02
C ARG A 83 -13.20 3.00 -3.30
N GLN A 84 -14.46 2.82 -3.68
CA GLN A 84 -15.57 3.65 -3.20
C GLN A 84 -15.72 3.76 -1.68
N PRO A 85 -15.52 2.71 -0.84
CA PRO A 85 -15.62 2.92 0.61
C PRO A 85 -14.53 3.84 1.17
N LEU A 86 -13.41 4.02 0.46
CA LEU A 86 -12.27 4.83 0.92
C LEU A 86 -12.25 6.23 0.32
N THR A 87 -12.82 6.41 -0.87
CA THR A 87 -12.71 7.65 -1.65
C THR A 87 -14.04 8.39 -1.84
N ASP A 88 -15.16 7.78 -1.46
CA ASP A 88 -16.46 8.45 -1.47
C ASP A 88 -16.70 9.15 -0.13
N HIS A 89 -16.96 10.45 -0.19
CA HIS A 89 -17.13 11.31 0.97
C HIS A 89 -18.44 12.09 0.83
N PRO A 90 -19.60 11.47 1.16
CA PRO A 90 -20.90 12.12 1.12
C PRO A 90 -20.94 13.23 2.18
N GLY A 91 -20.67 14.45 1.75
CA GLY A 91 -20.47 15.61 2.64
C GLY A 91 -19.39 16.57 2.14
N ALA A 92 -18.50 16.10 1.26
CA ALA A 92 -17.60 16.97 0.51
C ALA A 92 -18.34 17.65 -0.64
N ASP A 93 -18.22 18.97 -0.73
CA ASP A 93 -18.66 19.73 -1.89
C ASP A 93 -17.77 19.45 -3.12
N ASP A 94 -18.15 20.02 -4.26
CA ASP A 94 -17.47 19.77 -5.53
C ASP A 94 -16.03 20.32 -5.55
N ASP A 95 -15.72 21.28 -4.69
CA ASP A 95 -14.37 21.87 -4.56
C ASP A 95 -13.47 21.00 -3.67
N ALA A 96 -14.02 20.39 -2.62
CA ALA A 96 -13.29 19.56 -1.66
C ALA A 96 -13.04 18.13 -2.18
N ARG A 97 -13.97 17.54 -2.94
CA ARG A 97 -13.83 16.18 -3.49
C ARG A 97 -12.51 15.91 -4.22
N PRO A 98 -12.06 16.75 -5.19
CA PRO A 98 -10.80 16.50 -5.88
C PRO A 98 -9.60 16.62 -4.94
N LEU A 99 -9.66 17.48 -3.92
CA LEU A 99 -8.59 17.61 -2.92
C LEU A 99 -8.52 16.37 -2.01
N LEU A 100 -9.67 15.82 -1.60
CA LEU A 100 -9.69 14.58 -0.82
C LEU A 100 -9.18 13.39 -1.65
N LEU A 101 -9.59 13.27 -2.92
CA LEU A 101 -9.07 12.24 -3.81
C LEU A 101 -7.55 12.35 -3.97
N ALA A 102 -7.04 13.57 -4.14
CA ALA A 102 -5.61 13.82 -4.21
C ALA A 102 -4.89 13.52 -2.88
N ALA A 103 -5.52 13.76 -1.73
CA ALA A 103 -4.96 13.38 -0.43
C ALA A 103 -4.79 11.88 -0.30
N PHE A 104 -5.81 11.10 -0.68
CA PHE A 104 -5.70 9.64 -0.70
C PHE A 104 -4.55 9.18 -1.62
N ALA A 105 -4.48 9.74 -2.83
CA ALA A 105 -3.42 9.43 -3.78
C ALA A 105 -2.02 9.83 -3.27
N ALA A 106 -1.91 10.98 -2.62
CA ALA A 106 -0.69 11.52 -2.04
C ALA A 106 -0.12 10.60 -0.95
N GLY A 107 -0.93 10.22 0.04
CA GLY A 107 -0.47 9.32 1.11
C GLY A 107 -0.02 7.97 0.58
N ASN A 108 -0.80 7.41 -0.35
CA ASN A 108 -0.50 6.12 -0.96
C ASN A 108 0.80 6.16 -1.80
N ALA A 109 0.94 7.16 -2.67
CA ALA A 109 2.13 7.32 -3.51
C ALA A 109 3.39 7.65 -2.70
N LYS A 110 3.29 8.52 -1.69
CA LYS A 110 4.42 8.90 -0.84
C LYS A 110 5.00 7.69 -0.11
N ALA A 111 4.15 6.86 0.50
CA ALA A 111 4.58 5.65 1.19
C ALA A 111 5.35 4.69 0.27
N GLN A 112 4.89 4.50 -0.97
CA GLN A 112 5.59 3.67 -1.96
C GLN A 112 6.96 4.25 -2.34
N LEU A 113 7.04 5.56 -2.57
CA LEU A 113 8.27 6.24 -2.96
C LEU A 113 9.31 6.24 -1.82
N GLU A 114 8.88 6.44 -0.58
CA GLU A 114 9.77 6.44 0.59
C GLU A 114 10.28 5.03 0.93
N GLN A 115 9.46 4.00 0.70
CA GLN A 115 9.84 2.61 0.93
C GLN A 115 10.60 1.99 -0.25
N GLY A 116 10.54 2.60 -1.44
CA GLY A 116 11.07 2.02 -2.68
C GLY A 116 10.30 0.77 -3.14
N GLU A 117 9.06 0.59 -2.67
CA GLU A 117 8.22 -0.56 -2.95
C GLU A 117 6.92 -0.13 -3.65
N LYS A 118 6.74 -0.57 -4.89
CA LYS A 118 5.49 -0.37 -5.62
C LYS A 118 4.42 -1.32 -5.09
N GLY A 119 3.26 -0.76 -4.74
CA GLY A 119 2.09 -1.51 -4.30
C GLY A 119 1.06 -0.59 -3.67
N ASP A 120 -0.22 -0.91 -3.84
CA ASP A 120 -1.29 -0.11 -3.27
C ASP A 120 -1.16 -0.01 -1.73
N ARG A 121 -1.14 1.22 -1.20
CA ARG A 121 -1.03 1.54 0.24
C ARG A 121 -2.27 2.30 0.73
N PRO A 122 -3.43 1.63 0.84
CA PRO A 122 -4.71 2.30 1.15
C PRO A 122 -4.74 2.91 2.55
N VAL A 123 -4.07 2.30 3.54
CA VAL A 123 -3.99 2.82 4.91
C VAL A 123 -3.29 4.18 4.93
N ASP A 124 -2.15 4.30 4.24
CA ASP A 124 -1.42 5.57 4.14
C ASP A 124 -2.23 6.64 3.38
N GLY A 125 -3.00 6.23 2.37
CA GLY A 125 -3.97 7.11 1.71
C GLY A 125 -5.05 7.62 2.68
N VAL A 126 -5.59 6.76 3.54
CA VAL A 126 -6.58 7.18 4.56
C VAL A 126 -5.95 8.10 5.61
N ARG A 127 -4.72 7.86 6.06
CA ARG A 127 -4.02 8.78 6.98
C ARG A 127 -3.83 10.17 6.36
N ALA A 128 -3.53 10.24 5.07
CA ALA A 128 -3.47 11.51 4.36
C ALA A 128 -4.84 12.20 4.25
N LEU A 129 -5.92 11.44 4.01
CA LEU A 129 -7.30 11.98 4.09
C LEU A 129 -7.59 12.59 5.47
N LEU A 130 -7.27 11.87 6.54
CA LEU A 130 -7.46 12.33 7.93
C LEU A 130 -6.66 13.60 8.24
N THR A 131 -5.55 13.82 7.54
CA THR A 131 -4.74 15.04 7.64
C THR A 131 -5.36 16.22 6.88
N VAL A 132 -5.94 15.97 5.70
CA VAL A 132 -6.42 17.02 4.78
C VAL A 132 -7.87 17.41 5.05
N ALA A 133 -8.76 16.45 5.34
CA ALA A 133 -10.19 16.71 5.51
C ALA A 133 -10.51 17.81 6.54
N PRO A 134 -9.87 17.86 7.73
CA PRO A 134 -10.12 18.93 8.69
C PRO A 134 -9.75 20.33 8.16
N LYS A 135 -8.73 20.43 7.30
CA LYS A 135 -8.26 21.70 6.71
C LYS A 135 -9.25 22.26 5.69
N LEU A 136 -10.02 21.36 5.07
CA LEU A 136 -11.10 21.69 4.14
C LEU A 136 -12.45 21.89 4.85
N GLY A 137 -12.51 21.72 6.17
CA GLY A 137 -13.77 21.76 6.92
C GLY A 137 -14.70 20.57 6.65
N VAL A 138 -14.19 19.50 6.01
CA VAL A 138 -14.98 18.31 5.68
C VAL A 138 -15.03 17.38 6.89
N ARG A 139 -16.25 16.91 7.20
CA ARG A 139 -16.53 15.96 8.29
C ARG A 139 -17.46 14.87 7.78
N GLY A 140 -17.48 13.75 8.49
CA GLY A 140 -18.43 12.67 8.23
C GLY A 140 -18.12 11.43 9.06
N ASP A 141 -19.13 10.58 9.25
CA ASP A 141 -19.05 9.41 10.11
C ASP A 141 -17.91 8.45 9.73
N ALA A 142 -17.59 8.33 8.44
CA ALA A 142 -16.45 7.52 7.99
C ALA A 142 -15.11 8.11 8.45
N LEU A 143 -14.90 9.41 8.24
CA LEU A 143 -13.67 10.11 8.66
C LEU A 143 -13.50 10.08 10.18
N GLU A 144 -14.57 10.29 10.94
CA GLU A 144 -14.53 10.25 12.40
C GLU A 144 -14.25 8.83 12.92
N ARG A 145 -14.85 7.79 12.33
CA ARG A 145 -14.53 6.39 12.65
C ARG A 145 -13.09 6.02 12.32
N TRP A 146 -12.57 6.43 11.17
CA TRP A 146 -11.18 6.16 10.80
C TRP A 146 -10.20 6.93 11.69
N ALA A 147 -10.51 8.18 12.06
CA ALA A 147 -9.70 8.94 13.01
C ALA A 147 -9.64 8.26 14.39
N ALA A 148 -10.78 7.77 14.89
CA ALA A 148 -10.82 7.00 16.14
C ALA A 148 -10.01 5.70 16.03
N ALA A 149 -10.17 4.96 14.93
CA ALA A 149 -9.40 3.74 14.68
C ALA A 149 -7.89 3.99 14.59
N ASP A 150 -7.45 5.09 13.95
CA ASP A 150 -6.02 5.45 13.87
C ASP A 150 -5.45 5.82 15.24
N ALA A 151 -6.21 6.58 16.05
CA ALA A 151 -5.82 6.90 17.43
C ALA A 151 -5.72 5.64 18.33
N GLU A 152 -6.50 4.61 18.04
CA GLU A 152 -6.46 3.31 18.73
C GLU A 152 -5.41 2.33 18.15
N GLY A 153 -4.71 2.69 17.06
CA GLY A 153 -3.77 1.80 16.39
C GLY A 153 -4.44 0.65 15.62
N ARG A 154 -5.71 0.81 15.26
CA ARG A 154 -6.57 -0.20 14.61
C ARG A 154 -6.95 0.14 13.18
N LEU A 155 -6.44 1.24 12.62
CA LEU A 155 -6.81 1.68 11.27
C LEU A 155 -6.57 0.59 10.23
N ASP A 156 -5.42 -0.09 10.28
CA ASP A 156 -5.06 -1.18 9.38
C ASP A 156 -6.11 -2.30 9.36
N GLU A 157 -6.63 -2.73 10.52
CA GLU A 157 -7.69 -3.74 10.64
C GLU A 157 -9.00 -3.27 9.99
N VAL A 158 -9.39 -2.02 10.26
CA VAL A 158 -10.63 -1.43 9.75
C VAL A 158 -10.59 -1.32 8.24
N ILE A 159 -9.49 -0.82 7.68
CA ILE A 159 -9.32 -0.72 6.23
C ILE A 159 -9.27 -2.10 5.60
N ALA A 160 -8.54 -3.07 6.18
CA ALA A 160 -8.53 -4.43 5.67
C ALA A 160 -9.94 -5.06 5.62
N SER A 161 -10.76 -4.84 6.65
CA SER A 161 -12.15 -5.33 6.66
C SER A 161 -12.99 -4.71 5.55
N LEU A 162 -12.88 -3.39 5.33
CA LEU A 162 -13.62 -2.68 4.27
C LEU A 162 -13.21 -3.14 2.85
N LEU A 163 -11.99 -3.65 2.70
CA LEU A 163 -11.46 -4.12 1.43
C LEU A 163 -11.81 -5.60 1.13
N ALA A 164 -12.32 -6.33 2.11
CA ALA A 164 -12.72 -7.73 1.96
C ALA A 164 -14.19 -7.90 1.55
N GLU A 165 -14.98 -6.83 1.60
CA GLU A 165 -16.39 -6.75 1.19
C GLU A 165 -16.55 -6.48 -0.31
#